data_AF-A0A9X0CN36-F1
#
_entry.id   AF-A0A9X0CN36-F1
#
_cell.length_a   1.000
_cell.length_b   1.000
_cell.length_c   1.000
_cell.angle_alpha   90.00
_cell.angle_beta   90.00
_cell.angle_gamma   90.00
#
_symmetry.space_group_name_H-M   'P 1'
#
loop_
_entity.id
_entity.type
_entity.pdbx_description
1 polymer ?
#
loop_
_entity_poly.entity_id
_entity_poly.type
_entity_poly.pdbx_seq_one_letter_code
_entity_poly.pdbx_strand_id
1 'polypeptide(L)'
;MKSPMTPRTLELFKQHNSGNGFLDLVAPEVFYQIMVYLQPKDIRMCMCVSKKWKLLLSTSYFWRNYMNYYFDFTDDQDDERLTGMLHELGSSWFFGWGHGFVQGLSEGDLFEEFPRRWKSGIVHPVGPDVRSKVQDYKAMYEALYQLQKLQDEVNEREIVYIGKGDAPNSGECPVDMLLFRWEHDKLPSQEEVMEVFHFNTNLQLDISYERSEKNFSEENELEKVFKCRRQLPSESSFYETLPKVLDGFIKVHVDYQGRSHTFRPCPVFILTQLSPGWCGGVLTGVW
;
A
#
# COMPACT_ATOMS: atom_id res chain seq x y z
N MET A 1 -14.74 -19.50 3.49
CA MET A 1 -14.44 -20.85 4.05
C MET A 1 -14.40 -20.78 5.57
N LYS A 2 -15.19 -21.60 6.27
CA LYS A 2 -15.16 -21.72 7.74
C LYS A 2 -13.95 -22.56 8.14
N SER A 3 -12.92 -21.93 8.73
CA SER A 3 -11.84 -22.67 9.39
C SER A 3 -12.24 -22.87 10.86
N PRO A 4 -12.26 -24.10 11.38
CA PRO A 4 -12.62 -24.34 12.78
C PRO A 4 -11.57 -23.75 13.72
N MET A 5 -12.02 -23.17 14.84
CA MET A 5 -11.13 -22.58 15.85
C MET A 5 -10.09 -23.60 16.35
N THR A 6 -8.87 -23.14 16.56
CA THR A 6 -7.82 -23.97 17.17
C THR A 6 -8.10 -24.19 18.66
N PRO A 7 -7.79 -25.38 19.21
CA PRO A 7 -8.06 -25.75 20.61
C PRO A 7 -7.56 -24.75 21.67
N ARG A 8 -6.45 -24.05 21.39
CA ARG A 8 -5.88 -23.02 22.29
C ARG A 8 -6.80 -21.81 22.51
N THR A 9 -7.61 -21.46 21.50
CA THR A 9 -8.54 -20.33 21.61
C THR A 9 -9.69 -20.69 22.55
N LEU A 10 -10.14 -21.95 22.54
CA LEU A 10 -11.19 -22.48 23.40
C LEU A 10 -10.81 -22.58 24.89
N GLU A 11 -9.54 -22.88 25.19
CA GLU A 11 -9.06 -23.02 26.57
C GLU A 11 -9.00 -21.68 27.32
N LEU A 12 -8.68 -20.59 26.63
CA LEU A 12 -8.70 -19.22 27.20
C LEU A 12 -10.10 -18.80 27.69
N PHE A 13 -11.17 -19.41 27.16
CA PHE A 13 -12.55 -19.04 27.49
C PHE A 13 -13.12 -19.74 28.73
N LYS A 14 -12.53 -20.84 29.20
CA LYS A 14 -13.03 -21.56 30.38
C LYS A 14 -12.72 -20.85 31.71
N GLN A 15 -11.77 -19.91 31.73
CA GLN A 15 -11.25 -19.34 32.97
C GLN A 15 -11.94 -18.04 33.46
N HIS A 16 -12.86 -17.44 32.69
CA HIS A 16 -13.34 -16.07 32.98
C HIS A 16 -14.87 -15.85 33.01
N ASN A 17 -15.68 -16.90 33.16
CA ASN A 17 -17.13 -16.75 33.29
C ASN A 17 -17.57 -16.39 34.72
N SER A 18 -17.51 -15.10 35.06
CA SER A 18 -18.21 -14.52 36.20
C SER A 18 -18.67 -13.09 35.87
N GLY A 19 -19.78 -12.95 35.14
CA GLY A 19 -20.39 -11.65 34.79
C GLY A 19 -21.74 -11.81 34.09
N ASN A 20 -22.79 -11.16 34.64
CA ASN A 20 -24.18 -11.27 34.21
C ASN A 20 -24.56 -10.19 33.17
N GLY A 21 -24.09 -10.34 31.92
CA GLY A 21 -24.57 -9.57 30.77
C GLY A 21 -25.09 -10.49 29.65
N PHE A 22 -26.18 -10.11 28.97
CA PHE A 22 -26.76 -10.92 27.87
C PHE A 22 -25.76 -11.15 26.71
N LEU A 23 -24.84 -10.20 26.47
CA LEU A 23 -23.75 -10.32 25.50
C LEU A 23 -22.57 -11.17 26.01
N ASP A 24 -22.46 -11.41 27.32
CA ASP A 24 -21.48 -12.35 27.88
C ASP A 24 -21.89 -13.81 27.65
N LEU A 25 -23.13 -14.06 27.23
CA LEU A 25 -23.64 -15.38 26.86
C LEU A 25 -23.57 -15.65 25.35
N VAL A 26 -23.21 -14.66 24.54
CA VAL A 26 -23.12 -14.80 23.08
C VAL A 26 -21.87 -15.60 22.71
N ALA A 27 -22.05 -16.58 21.83
CA ALA A 27 -20.95 -17.36 21.29
C ALA A 27 -19.95 -16.45 20.57
N PRO A 28 -18.62 -16.65 20.73
CA PRO A 28 -17.60 -15.81 20.11
C PRO A 28 -17.79 -15.58 18.60
N GLU A 29 -18.31 -16.57 17.88
CA GLU A 29 -18.56 -16.49 16.44
C GLU A 29 -19.62 -15.44 16.10
N VAL A 30 -20.74 -15.44 16.83
CA VAL A 30 -21.82 -14.46 16.66
C VAL A 30 -21.34 -13.08 17.09
N PHE A 31 -20.54 -13.02 18.15
CA PHE A 31 -19.89 -11.79 18.58
C PHE A 31 -19.01 -11.21 17.45
N TYR A 32 -18.13 -12.00 16.85
CA TYR A 32 -17.30 -11.55 15.74
C TYR A 32 -18.13 -11.12 14.53
N GLN A 33 -19.19 -11.85 14.18
CA GLN A 33 -20.09 -11.47 13.09
C GLN A 33 -20.73 -10.10 13.30
N ILE A 34 -21.07 -9.72 14.53
CA ILE A 34 -21.59 -8.38 14.82
C ILE A 34 -20.47 -7.35 14.71
N MET A 35 -19.31 -7.64 15.31
CA MET A 35 -18.21 -6.70 15.42
C MET A 35 -17.60 -6.34 14.06
N VAL A 36 -17.60 -7.26 13.08
CA VAL A 36 -17.00 -6.96 11.76
C VAL A 36 -17.70 -5.84 10.98
N TYR A 37 -18.94 -5.48 11.33
CA TYR A 37 -19.66 -4.36 10.72
C TYR A 37 -19.33 -2.99 11.34
N LEU A 38 -18.58 -2.97 12.45
CA LEU A 38 -18.22 -1.74 13.13
C LEU A 38 -17.00 -1.08 12.48
N GLN A 39 -16.90 0.23 12.59
CA GLN A 39 -15.71 0.97 12.16
C GLN A 39 -14.55 0.78 13.15
N PRO A 40 -13.29 0.98 12.74
CA PRO A 40 -12.13 0.76 13.61
C PRO A 40 -12.16 1.54 14.92
N LYS A 41 -12.68 2.77 14.88
CA LYS A 41 -12.87 3.61 16.09
C LYS A 41 -13.84 2.95 17.08
N ASP A 42 -14.88 2.32 16.58
CA ASP A 42 -15.92 1.69 17.40
C ASP A 42 -15.41 0.37 17.97
N ILE A 43 -14.61 -0.40 17.20
CA ILE A 43 -13.89 -1.57 17.72
C ILE A 43 -13.02 -1.18 18.92
N ARG A 44 -12.26 -0.08 18.85
CA ARG A 44 -11.44 0.41 19.97
C ARG A 44 -12.29 0.75 21.19
N MET A 45 -13.47 1.36 21.01
CA MET A 45 -14.41 1.61 22.11
C MET A 45 -14.95 0.31 22.70
N CYS A 46 -15.31 -0.67 21.86
CA CYS A 46 -15.77 -1.99 22.28
C CYS A 46 -14.72 -2.74 23.12
N MET A 47 -13.42 -2.58 22.82
CA MET A 47 -12.34 -3.14 23.63
C MET A 47 -12.29 -2.59 25.06
N CYS A 48 -12.88 -1.43 25.33
CA CYS A 48 -12.94 -0.82 26.66
C CYS A 48 -14.16 -1.25 27.49
N VAL A 49 -15.13 -1.96 26.88
CA VAL A 49 -16.38 -2.35 27.54
C VAL A 49 -16.15 -3.38 28.65
N SER A 50 -15.35 -4.42 28.38
CA SER A 50 -15.01 -5.44 29.37
C SER A 50 -13.71 -6.18 29.04
N LYS A 51 -13.14 -6.86 30.03
CA LYS A 51 -11.95 -7.72 29.83
C LYS A 51 -12.19 -8.81 28.77
N LYS A 52 -13.41 -9.37 28.74
CA LYS A 52 -13.80 -10.40 27.77
C LYS A 52 -13.79 -9.83 26.34
N TRP A 53 -14.37 -8.65 26.14
CA TRP A 53 -14.42 -8.02 24.82
C TRP A 53 -13.03 -7.63 24.33
N LYS A 54 -12.21 -7.07 25.23
CA LYS A 54 -10.80 -6.79 24.96
C LYS A 54 -10.08 -8.05 24.49
N LEU A 55 -10.25 -9.17 25.19
CA LEU A 55 -9.61 -10.44 24.82
C LEU A 55 -10.04 -10.92 23.43
N LEU A 56 -11.35 -10.95 23.17
CA LEU A 56 -11.94 -11.39 21.89
C LEU A 56 -11.44 -10.54 20.71
N LEU A 57 -11.51 -9.23 20.85
CA LEU A 57 -11.12 -8.25 19.82
C LEU A 57 -9.59 -8.08 19.69
N SER A 58 -8.79 -8.67 20.58
CA SER A 58 -7.32 -8.70 20.44
C SER A 58 -6.80 -9.95 19.72
N THR A 59 -7.67 -10.92 19.40
CA THR A 59 -7.22 -12.17 18.79
C THR A 59 -6.83 -11.99 17.32
N SER A 60 -5.79 -12.70 16.88
CA SER A 60 -5.42 -12.77 15.46
C SER A 60 -6.57 -13.30 14.58
N TYR A 61 -7.40 -14.19 15.14
CA TYR A 61 -8.60 -14.69 14.45
C TYR A 61 -9.59 -13.57 14.14
N PHE A 62 -9.89 -12.70 15.11
CA PHE A 62 -10.77 -11.55 14.87
C PHE A 62 -10.19 -10.64 13.79
N TRP A 63 -8.94 -10.18 13.94
CA TRP A 63 -8.31 -9.25 12.99
C TRP A 63 -8.17 -9.83 11.59
N ARG A 64 -7.88 -11.13 11.46
CA ARG A 64 -7.89 -11.81 10.16
C ARG A 64 -9.26 -11.74 9.50
N ASN A 65 -10.33 -12.04 10.22
CA ASN A 65 -11.69 -11.98 9.65
C ASN A 65 -12.10 -10.54 9.35
N TYR A 66 -11.76 -9.60 10.24
CA TYR A 66 -12.03 -8.18 10.06
C TYR A 66 -11.35 -7.63 8.80
N MET A 67 -10.08 -7.94 8.61
CA MET A 67 -9.31 -7.56 7.41
C MET A 67 -9.90 -8.15 6.12
N ASN A 68 -10.26 -9.44 6.11
CA ASN A 68 -10.87 -10.08 4.94
C ASN A 68 -12.30 -9.62 4.65
N TYR A 69 -12.98 -9.06 5.65
CA TYR A 69 -14.29 -8.44 5.48
C TYR A 69 -14.16 -7.02 4.91
N TYR A 70 -13.16 -6.28 5.38
CA TYR A 70 -12.98 -4.87 5.05
C TYR A 70 -12.29 -4.65 3.70
N PHE A 71 -11.33 -5.49 3.33
CA PHE A 71 -10.54 -5.36 2.10
C PHE A 71 -10.87 -6.46 1.10
N ASP A 72 -11.07 -6.07 -0.15
CA ASP A 72 -11.17 -6.98 -1.28
C ASP A 72 -9.77 -7.20 -1.89
N PHE A 73 -9.21 -8.38 -1.63
CA PHE A 73 -7.89 -8.83 -2.11
C PHE A 73 -7.96 -9.55 -3.47
N THR A 74 -9.09 -9.50 -4.17
CA THR A 74 -9.13 -9.99 -5.55
C THR A 74 -8.41 -9.02 -6.47
N ASP A 75 -7.65 -9.57 -7.41
CA ASP A 75 -6.96 -8.77 -8.42
C ASP A 75 -8.00 -8.08 -9.31
N ASP A 76 -7.75 -6.82 -9.63
CA ASP A 76 -8.61 -6.00 -10.47
C ASP A 76 -8.38 -6.27 -11.98
N GLN A 77 -8.44 -7.55 -12.39
CA GLN A 77 -8.07 -7.97 -13.75
C GLN A 77 -9.10 -7.58 -14.84
N ASP A 78 -10.33 -7.24 -14.45
CA ASP A 78 -11.47 -7.07 -15.36
C ASP A 78 -12.01 -5.62 -15.41
N ASP A 79 -11.43 -4.67 -14.67
CA ASP A 79 -11.95 -3.30 -14.65
C ASP A 79 -11.25 -2.46 -15.74
N GLU A 80 -12.02 -1.86 -16.64
CA GLU A 80 -11.57 -0.87 -17.66
C GLU A 80 -10.94 0.39 -17.03
N ARG A 81 -10.71 0.37 -15.73
CA ARG A 81 -10.20 1.40 -14.84
C ARG A 81 -8.80 1.07 -14.34
N LEU A 82 -7.94 0.53 -15.19
CA LEU A 82 -6.51 0.78 -14.98
C LEU A 82 -6.40 2.31 -14.82
N THR A 83 -6.03 2.75 -13.63
CA THR A 83 -5.78 4.16 -13.27
C THR A 83 -4.40 4.25 -12.64
N GLY A 84 -3.94 5.45 -12.35
CA GLY A 84 -2.67 5.62 -11.66
C GLY A 84 -1.47 5.15 -12.50
N MET A 85 -0.41 4.70 -11.84
CA MET A 85 0.82 4.24 -12.48
C MET A 85 0.57 3.07 -13.44
N LEU A 86 -0.29 2.11 -13.08
CA LEU A 86 -0.52 0.91 -13.90
C LEU A 86 -1.22 1.23 -15.22
N HIS A 87 -2.12 2.22 -15.24
CA HIS A 87 -2.68 2.75 -16.49
C HIS A 87 -1.60 3.35 -17.36
N GLU A 88 -0.79 4.18 -16.72
CA GLU A 88 0.15 5.01 -17.40
C GLU A 88 1.20 4.10 -18.03
N LEU A 89 1.85 3.20 -17.29
CA LEU A 89 2.74 2.18 -17.86
C LEU A 89 2.12 1.37 -19.00
N GLY A 90 0.82 1.05 -18.92
CA GLY A 90 0.10 0.30 -19.95
C GLY A 90 -0.40 1.12 -21.16
N SER A 91 -0.23 2.44 -21.18
CA SER A 91 -0.74 3.34 -22.24
C SER A 91 0.40 4.12 -22.92
N SER A 92 0.12 4.77 -24.05
CA SER A 92 1.07 5.67 -24.73
C SER A 92 1.16 7.01 -24.00
N TRP A 93 2.36 7.46 -23.64
CA TRP A 93 2.59 8.67 -22.86
C TRP A 93 2.86 9.88 -23.75
N PHE A 94 2.46 11.06 -23.28
CA PHE A 94 2.75 12.34 -23.94
C PHE A 94 3.82 13.11 -23.15
N PHE A 95 4.88 13.53 -23.84
CA PHE A 95 5.83 14.50 -23.30
C PHE A 95 5.37 15.93 -23.62
N GLY A 96 5.39 16.81 -22.61
CA GLY A 96 5.13 18.23 -22.79
C GLY A 96 6.29 18.92 -23.53
N TRP A 97 5.94 19.65 -24.60
CA TRP A 97 6.77 20.56 -25.44
C TRP A 97 7.43 20.01 -26.71
N GLY A 98 7.17 18.77 -27.12
CA GLY A 98 7.54 18.28 -28.45
C GLY A 98 6.58 17.20 -28.93
N HIS A 99 6.07 17.34 -30.16
CA HIS A 99 5.27 16.30 -30.80
C HIS A 99 6.11 15.02 -30.99
N GLY A 100 6.06 14.13 -30.01
CA GLY A 100 6.61 12.78 -30.08
C GLY A 100 5.60 11.82 -29.48
N PHE A 101 5.20 10.81 -30.25
CA PHE A 101 4.45 9.67 -29.74
C PHE A 101 5.45 8.72 -29.10
N VAL A 102 5.35 8.51 -27.79
CA VAL A 102 6.09 7.44 -27.14
C VAL A 102 5.18 6.23 -27.06
N GLN A 103 5.63 5.12 -27.63
CA GLN A 103 4.97 3.83 -27.56
C GLN A 103 4.87 3.42 -26.09
N GLY A 104 3.67 3.04 -25.62
CA GLY A 104 3.50 2.54 -24.26
C GLY A 104 4.46 1.38 -23.98
N LEU A 105 4.85 1.22 -22.71
CA LEU A 105 5.72 0.11 -22.32
C LEU A 105 4.96 -1.19 -22.57
N SER A 106 5.52 -2.04 -23.44
CA SER A 106 5.01 -3.40 -23.63
C SER A 106 5.25 -4.19 -22.34
N GLU A 107 4.45 -5.24 -22.12
CA GLU A 107 4.79 -6.25 -21.14
C GLU A 107 6.18 -6.83 -21.43
N GLY A 108 7.03 -6.89 -20.39
CA GLY A 108 8.44 -7.20 -20.52
C GLY A 108 9.37 -6.00 -20.71
N ASP A 109 8.90 -4.78 -21.02
CA ASP A 109 9.81 -3.65 -21.32
C ASP A 109 10.39 -2.97 -20.07
N LEU A 110 9.76 -3.10 -18.92
CA LEU A 110 10.27 -2.57 -17.64
C LEU A 110 10.17 -3.63 -16.55
N PHE A 111 9.03 -4.32 -16.52
CA PHE A 111 8.74 -5.44 -15.65
C PHE A 111 8.66 -6.72 -16.49
N GLU A 112 9.36 -7.76 -16.07
CA GLU A 112 9.13 -9.14 -16.51
C GLU A 112 7.70 -9.59 -16.16
N GLU A 113 7.22 -9.22 -14.98
CA GLU A 113 5.82 -9.40 -14.57
C GLU A 113 5.27 -8.08 -14.00
N PHE A 114 4.22 -7.53 -14.63
CA PHE A 114 3.63 -6.28 -14.16
C PHE A 114 3.05 -6.39 -12.74
N PRO A 115 3.26 -5.37 -11.89
CA PRO A 115 2.57 -5.29 -10.61
C PRO A 115 1.05 -5.27 -10.81
N ARG A 116 0.32 -5.77 -9.81
CA ARG A 116 -1.14 -5.85 -9.83
C ARG A 116 -1.73 -4.93 -8.80
N ARG A 117 -3.05 -4.73 -8.89
CA ARG A 117 -3.81 -3.94 -7.93
C ARG A 117 -4.94 -4.81 -7.37
N TRP A 118 -5.07 -4.84 -6.05
CA TRP A 118 -6.28 -5.37 -5.42
C TRP A 118 -7.44 -4.40 -5.60
N LYS A 119 -8.68 -4.88 -5.64
CA LYS A 119 -9.87 -4.03 -5.67
C LYS A 119 -9.97 -3.03 -4.51
N SER A 120 -9.21 -3.23 -3.43
CA SER A 120 -9.03 -2.23 -2.37
C SER A 120 -8.25 -0.97 -2.80
N GLY A 121 -7.67 -0.95 -4.00
CA GLY A 121 -6.88 0.16 -4.56
C GLY A 121 -5.37 0.06 -4.35
N ILE A 122 -4.89 -0.97 -3.66
CA ILE A 122 -3.47 -1.10 -3.28
C ILE A 122 -2.71 -1.91 -4.34
N VAL A 123 -1.58 -1.36 -4.79
CA VAL A 123 -0.65 -2.02 -5.72
C VAL A 123 0.24 -3.00 -4.97
N HIS A 124 0.49 -4.16 -5.58
CA HIS A 124 1.38 -5.18 -5.04
C HIS A 124 2.15 -5.87 -6.19
N PRO A 125 3.37 -6.35 -5.94
CA PRO A 125 4.08 -7.19 -6.90
C PRO A 125 3.34 -8.53 -7.10
N VAL A 126 3.62 -9.19 -8.22
CA VAL A 126 3.17 -10.57 -8.42
C VAL A 126 3.88 -11.47 -7.41
N GLY A 127 3.11 -12.30 -6.70
CA GLY A 127 3.66 -13.10 -5.64
C GLY A 127 2.62 -13.87 -4.84
N PRO A 128 3.04 -14.48 -3.72
CA PRO A 128 2.15 -15.25 -2.88
C PRO A 128 1.08 -14.36 -2.25
N ASP A 129 -0.11 -14.94 -2.06
CA ASP A 129 -1.23 -14.27 -1.39
C ASP A 129 -0.79 -13.66 -0.06
N VAL A 130 -0.99 -12.35 0.06
CA VAL A 130 -0.69 -11.53 1.23
C VAL A 130 -1.22 -12.14 2.53
N ARG A 131 -2.36 -12.84 2.47
CA ARG A 131 -3.05 -13.43 3.62
C ARG A 131 -2.37 -14.69 4.16
N SER A 132 -1.50 -15.32 3.38
CA SER A 132 -0.99 -16.67 3.64
C SER A 132 0.04 -16.75 4.78
N LYS A 133 0.63 -15.63 5.19
CA LYS A 133 1.76 -15.60 6.15
C LYS A 133 1.85 -14.29 6.95
N VAL A 134 0.71 -13.73 7.34
CA VAL A 134 0.67 -12.50 8.16
C VAL A 134 1.04 -12.83 9.61
N GLN A 135 2.10 -12.18 10.13
CA GLN A 135 2.57 -12.37 11.50
C GLN A 135 1.66 -11.67 12.52
N ASP A 136 1.27 -10.43 12.22
CA ASP A 136 0.34 -9.63 13.03
C ASP A 136 -0.79 -9.07 12.16
N TYR A 137 -1.97 -9.70 12.25
CA TYR A 137 -3.14 -9.29 11.47
C TYR A 137 -3.68 -7.92 11.87
N LYS A 138 -3.47 -7.47 13.11
CA LYS A 138 -3.92 -6.15 13.54
C LYS A 138 -3.04 -5.08 12.91
N ALA A 139 -1.72 -5.23 13.05
CA ALA A 139 -0.77 -4.28 12.46
C ALA A 139 -0.92 -4.22 10.93
N MET A 140 -1.10 -5.38 10.29
CA MET A 140 -1.37 -5.45 8.84
C MET A 140 -2.68 -4.75 8.45
N TYR A 141 -3.76 -4.96 9.21
CA TYR A 141 -5.01 -4.24 8.99
C TYR A 141 -4.83 -2.72 9.10
N GLU A 142 -4.15 -2.26 10.16
CA GLU A 142 -3.91 -0.83 10.39
C GLU A 142 -3.07 -0.22 9.27
N ALA A 143 -2.04 -0.93 8.77
CA ALA A 143 -1.25 -0.52 7.62
C ALA A 143 -2.09 -0.39 6.34
N LEU A 144 -2.83 -1.44 5.97
CA LEU A 144 -3.73 -1.42 4.82
C LEU A 144 -4.77 -0.30 4.90
N TYR A 145 -5.32 -0.06 6.09
CA TYR A 145 -6.30 0.99 6.31
C TYR A 145 -5.72 2.39 6.07
N GLN A 146 -4.49 2.65 6.51
CA GLN A 146 -3.83 3.93 6.24
C GLN A 146 -3.48 4.08 4.76
N LEU A 147 -2.96 3.02 4.11
CA LEU A 147 -2.67 3.06 2.68
C LEU A 147 -3.94 3.29 1.85
N GLN A 148 -5.05 2.62 2.16
CA GLN A 148 -6.29 2.82 1.43
C GLN A 148 -6.80 4.26 1.58
N LYS A 149 -6.74 4.84 2.78
CA LYS A 149 -7.09 6.25 2.99
C LYS A 149 -6.22 7.21 2.17
N LEU A 150 -4.92 6.95 2.10
CA LEU A 150 -4.01 7.73 1.26
C LEU A 150 -4.36 7.58 -0.22
N GLN A 151 -4.68 6.36 -0.68
CA GLN A 151 -5.10 6.10 -2.05
C GLN A 151 -6.41 6.83 -2.39
N ASP A 152 -7.38 6.82 -1.48
CA ASP A 152 -8.66 7.52 -1.66
C ASP A 152 -8.42 9.04 -1.82
N GLU A 153 -7.57 9.64 -0.99
CA GLU A 153 -7.18 11.07 -1.12
C GLU A 153 -6.45 11.35 -2.43
N VAL A 154 -5.53 10.47 -2.84
CA VAL A 154 -4.82 10.59 -4.13
C VAL A 154 -5.80 10.61 -5.28
N ASN A 155 -6.79 9.70 -5.28
CA ASN A 155 -7.80 9.60 -6.31
C ASN A 155 -8.77 10.80 -6.29
N GLU A 156 -9.27 11.19 -5.10
CA GLU A 156 -10.26 12.25 -4.97
C GLU A 156 -9.72 13.62 -5.39
N ARG A 157 -8.44 13.88 -5.07
CA ARG A 157 -7.77 15.16 -5.29
C ARG A 157 -6.84 15.18 -6.49
N GLU A 158 -6.74 14.06 -7.21
CA GLU A 158 -5.83 13.88 -8.33
C GLU A 158 -4.40 14.29 -7.94
N ILE A 159 -3.91 13.72 -6.84
CA ILE A 159 -2.56 13.99 -6.34
C ILE A 159 -1.57 13.33 -7.29
N VAL A 160 -0.63 14.14 -7.78
CA VAL A 160 0.43 13.71 -8.67
C VAL A 160 1.78 13.94 -8.02
N TYR A 161 2.74 13.10 -8.36
CA TYR A 161 4.13 13.30 -8.01
C TYR A 161 4.76 14.20 -9.07
N ILE A 162 5.58 15.16 -8.62
CA ILE A 162 6.22 16.20 -9.45
C ILE A 162 7.75 16.26 -9.27
N GLY A 163 8.34 15.34 -8.51
CA GLY A 163 9.79 15.22 -8.38
C GLY A 163 10.50 16.49 -7.86
N LYS A 164 11.82 16.44 -7.68
CA LYS A 164 12.63 17.69 -7.57
C LYS A 164 13.14 17.99 -8.98
N GLY A 165 13.04 19.25 -9.41
CA GLY A 165 13.29 19.74 -10.78
C GLY A 165 14.72 19.61 -11.32
N ASP A 166 15.53 18.69 -10.77
CA ASP A 166 16.91 18.41 -11.20
C ASP A 166 17.02 17.13 -12.04
N ALA A 167 15.92 16.38 -12.21
CA ALA A 167 15.88 15.24 -13.13
C ALA A 167 15.73 15.74 -14.58
N PRO A 168 16.42 15.12 -15.58
CA PRO A 168 16.31 15.50 -16.98
C PRO A 168 14.89 15.30 -17.55
N ASN A 169 14.05 14.51 -16.87
CA ASN A 169 12.63 14.39 -17.16
C ASN A 169 11.85 15.31 -16.23
N SER A 170 11.10 16.26 -16.80
CA SER A 170 10.18 17.14 -16.07
C SER A 170 8.74 16.76 -16.42
N GLY A 171 7.93 16.46 -15.41
CA GLY A 171 6.54 16.05 -15.65
C GLY A 171 5.72 15.97 -14.38
N GLU A 172 4.48 15.53 -14.54
CA GLU A 172 3.63 15.15 -13.43
C GLU A 172 3.20 13.71 -13.69
N CYS A 173 3.38 12.82 -12.71
CA CYS A 173 2.98 11.42 -12.85
C CYS A 173 2.01 11.04 -11.72
N PRO A 174 1.19 10.00 -11.91
CA PRO A 174 0.27 9.50 -10.93
C PRO A 174 1.03 8.83 -9.79
N VAL A 175 0.26 8.60 -8.75
CA VAL A 175 0.74 8.06 -7.49
C VAL A 175 -0.17 6.92 -7.11
N ASP A 176 0.42 5.83 -6.65
CA ASP A 176 -0.29 4.67 -6.10
C ASP A 176 0.31 4.30 -4.74
N MET A 177 -0.54 3.77 -3.87
CA MET A 177 -0.10 3.16 -2.63
C MET A 177 0.23 1.69 -2.86
N LEU A 178 1.37 1.25 -2.35
CA LEU A 178 1.87 -0.11 -2.55
C LEU A 178 2.07 -0.85 -1.23
N LEU A 179 1.99 -2.18 -1.30
CA LEU A 179 2.33 -3.06 -0.19
C LEU A 179 2.92 -4.39 -0.68
N PHE A 180 3.99 -4.86 -0.03
CA PHE A 180 4.57 -6.16 -0.30
C PHE A 180 5.21 -6.78 0.96
N ARG A 181 5.44 -8.09 0.88
CA ARG A 181 6.05 -8.84 1.97
C ARG A 181 7.53 -8.49 2.08
N TRP A 182 7.98 -8.20 3.30
CA TRP A 182 9.36 -7.85 3.58
C TRP A 182 9.77 -8.31 4.98
N GLU A 183 10.53 -9.40 5.07
CA GLU A 183 10.87 -10.06 6.34
C GLU A 183 12.22 -9.64 6.94
N HIS A 184 12.89 -8.65 6.33
CA HIS A 184 14.16 -8.13 6.82
C HIS A 184 13.96 -6.92 7.73
N ASP A 185 14.84 -6.77 8.71
CA ASP A 185 14.78 -5.65 9.68
C ASP A 185 15.12 -4.28 9.06
N LYS A 186 15.79 -4.29 7.91
CA LYS A 186 16.18 -3.08 7.17
C LYS A 186 15.31 -2.94 5.95
N LEU A 187 15.02 -1.71 5.55
CA LEU A 187 14.34 -1.42 4.28
C LEU A 187 15.12 -2.00 3.09
N PRO A 188 14.42 -2.42 2.02
CA PRO A 188 15.06 -3.08 0.89
C PRO A 188 16.12 -2.20 0.22
N SER A 189 17.17 -2.83 -0.29
CA SER A 189 18.09 -2.18 -1.22
C SER A 189 17.39 -1.93 -2.56
N GLN A 190 18.00 -1.11 -3.41
CA GLN A 190 17.52 -0.91 -4.77
C GLN A 190 17.43 -2.22 -5.57
N GLU A 191 18.40 -3.14 -5.43
CA GLU A 191 18.40 -4.42 -6.12
C GLU A 191 17.26 -5.32 -5.64
N GLU A 192 16.98 -5.30 -4.33
CA GLU A 192 15.88 -6.06 -3.73
C GLU A 192 14.52 -5.51 -4.18
N VAL A 193 14.37 -4.17 -4.32
CA VAL A 193 13.15 -3.57 -4.92
C VAL A 193 12.97 -4.07 -6.36
N MET A 194 14.05 -4.13 -7.13
CA MET A 194 14.00 -4.61 -8.52
C MET A 194 13.57 -6.08 -8.60
N GLU A 195 14.10 -6.93 -7.73
CA GLU A 195 13.75 -8.34 -7.65
C GLU A 195 12.29 -8.53 -7.21
N VAL A 196 11.86 -7.84 -6.15
CA VAL A 196 10.50 -7.92 -5.61
C VAL A 196 9.46 -7.52 -6.67
N PHE A 197 9.75 -6.49 -7.45
CA PHE A 197 8.83 -5.99 -8.48
C PHE A 197 9.06 -6.63 -9.85
N HIS A 198 9.92 -7.65 -9.97
CA HIS A 198 10.20 -8.37 -11.21
C HIS A 198 10.62 -7.44 -12.35
N PHE A 199 11.56 -6.54 -12.10
CA PHE A 199 12.10 -5.72 -13.19
C PHE A 199 12.84 -6.57 -14.21
N ASN A 200 12.79 -6.17 -15.48
CA ASN A 200 13.43 -6.90 -16.56
C ASN A 200 14.96 -6.91 -16.41
N THR A 201 15.48 -8.10 -16.16
CA THR A 201 16.90 -8.36 -15.91
C THR A 201 17.79 -8.04 -17.11
N ASN A 202 17.25 -8.10 -18.33
CA ASN A 202 17.99 -7.72 -19.54
C ASN A 202 18.33 -6.23 -19.58
N LEU A 203 17.72 -5.42 -18.72
CA LEU A 203 17.89 -3.98 -18.65
C LEU A 203 18.84 -3.54 -17.53
N GLN A 204 19.43 -4.47 -16.76
CA GLN A 204 20.30 -4.14 -15.63
C GLN A 204 21.46 -3.19 -15.99
N LEU A 205 22.01 -3.29 -17.21
CA LEU A 205 23.08 -2.39 -17.69
C LEU A 205 22.57 -1.01 -18.11
N ASP A 206 21.28 -0.91 -18.39
CA ASP A 206 20.59 0.29 -18.85
C ASP A 206 19.81 0.95 -17.71
N ILE A 207 19.97 0.51 -16.46
CA ILE A 207 19.27 1.05 -15.29
C ILE A 207 20.28 1.73 -14.37
N SER A 208 20.02 2.99 -14.05
CA SER A 208 20.70 3.71 -12.99
C SER A 208 19.75 3.95 -11.82
N TYR A 209 20.29 4.06 -10.62
CA TYR A 209 19.47 4.20 -9.43
C TYR A 209 20.03 5.21 -8.45
N GLU A 210 19.12 5.81 -7.69
CA GLU A 210 19.44 6.68 -6.57
C GLU A 210 18.64 6.23 -5.34
N ARG A 211 19.35 5.89 -4.27
CA ARG A 211 18.78 5.61 -2.96
C ARG A 211 19.06 6.78 -2.03
N SER A 212 18.02 7.36 -1.44
CA SER A 212 18.16 8.35 -0.38
C SER A 212 17.30 8.00 0.83
N GLU A 213 17.86 8.10 2.02
CA GLU A 213 17.12 8.01 3.28
C GLU A 213 16.67 9.40 3.69
N LYS A 214 15.36 9.57 3.90
CA LYS A 214 14.75 10.88 4.12
C LYS A 214 13.64 10.78 5.18
N ASN A 215 13.25 11.94 5.67
CA ASN A 215 12.05 12.14 6.48
C ASN A 215 11.32 13.37 5.95
N PHE A 216 9.99 13.36 5.96
CA PHE A 216 9.15 14.51 5.61
C PHE A 216 8.97 15.50 6.78
N SER A 217 9.81 15.41 7.81
CA SER A 217 9.75 16.24 9.01
C SER A 217 10.06 17.72 8.79
N GLU A 218 10.61 18.09 7.63
CA GLU A 218 10.89 19.48 7.27
C GLU A 218 9.69 20.14 6.55
N GLU A 219 9.43 21.43 6.85
CA GLU A 219 8.35 22.19 6.22
C GLU A 219 8.49 22.21 4.68
N ASN A 220 7.37 21.99 3.99
CA ASN A 220 7.21 22.05 2.54
C ASN A 220 7.93 20.96 1.73
N GLU A 221 8.59 19.95 2.33
CA GLU A 221 9.21 18.87 1.54
C GLU A 221 8.17 18.04 0.76
N LEU A 222 6.96 17.88 1.30
CA LEU A 222 5.88 17.19 0.58
C LEU A 222 5.36 17.99 -0.61
N GLU A 223 5.13 19.29 -0.44
CA GLU A 223 4.62 20.17 -1.51
C GLU A 223 5.62 20.35 -2.66
N LYS A 224 6.92 20.13 -2.39
CA LYS A 224 7.96 20.09 -3.42
C LYS A 224 7.91 18.83 -4.28
N VAL A 225 7.27 17.77 -3.80
CA VAL A 225 7.35 16.43 -4.39
C VAL A 225 5.98 15.94 -4.88
N PHE A 226 4.90 16.45 -4.29
CA PHE A 226 3.53 16.16 -4.63
C PHE A 226 2.75 17.43 -4.92
N LYS A 227 1.82 17.33 -5.87
CA LYS A 227 0.92 18.42 -6.27
C LYS A 227 -0.51 17.92 -6.27
N CYS A 228 -1.40 18.72 -5.70
CA CYS A 228 -2.84 18.52 -5.78
C CYS A 228 -3.38 19.19 -7.05
N ARG A 229 -3.97 18.43 -7.98
CA ARG A 229 -4.59 19.01 -9.18
C ARG A 229 -5.99 19.52 -8.91
N ARG A 230 -6.77 18.81 -8.08
CA ARG A 230 -8.15 19.13 -7.79
C ARG A 230 -8.30 19.77 -6.42
N GLN A 231 -8.53 21.09 -6.41
CA GLN A 231 -8.82 21.82 -5.18
C GLN A 231 -10.24 21.51 -4.69
N LEU A 232 -10.35 21.02 -3.46
CA LEU A 232 -11.60 20.81 -2.75
C LEU A 232 -11.70 21.78 -1.56
N PRO A 233 -12.92 22.06 -1.04
CA PRO A 233 -13.10 22.99 0.07
C PRO A 233 -12.41 22.58 1.37
N SER A 234 -12.23 21.28 1.59
CA SER A 234 -11.47 20.74 2.72
C SER A 234 -9.98 20.67 2.38
N GLU A 235 -9.14 20.88 3.39
CA GLU A 235 -7.71 20.59 3.29
C GLU A 235 -7.48 19.10 3.05
N SER A 236 -6.41 18.78 2.31
CA SER A 236 -6.09 17.39 2.03
C SER A 236 -5.48 16.72 3.24
N SER A 237 -6.06 15.59 3.64
CA SER A 237 -5.51 14.79 4.73
C SER A 237 -4.24 14.02 4.32
N PHE A 238 -3.91 13.99 3.02
CA PHE A 238 -2.71 13.37 2.48
C PHE A 238 -1.43 13.95 3.08
N TYR A 239 -1.29 15.27 3.09
CA TYR A 239 -0.09 15.95 3.57
C TYR A 239 0.11 15.82 5.08
N GLU A 240 -0.97 15.58 5.83
CA GLU A 240 -0.92 15.30 7.26
C GLU A 240 -0.67 13.82 7.57
N THR A 241 -1.23 12.93 6.75
CA THR A 241 -1.24 11.47 7.01
C THR A 241 0.04 10.81 6.50
N LEU A 242 0.52 11.19 5.31
CA LEU A 242 1.66 10.55 4.68
C LEU A 242 2.93 10.57 5.56
N PRO A 243 3.33 11.69 6.20
CA PRO A 243 4.50 11.71 7.08
C PRO A 243 4.38 10.79 8.30
N LYS A 244 3.16 10.60 8.81
CA LYS A 244 2.89 9.71 9.96
C LYS A 244 3.01 8.24 9.56
N VAL A 245 2.70 7.93 8.30
CA VAL A 245 2.82 6.59 7.73
C VAL A 245 4.28 6.32 7.34
N LEU A 246 4.95 7.29 6.72
CA LEU A 246 6.32 7.20 6.22
C LEU A 246 7.34 7.82 7.20
N ASP A 247 7.31 7.39 8.46
CA ASP A 247 8.28 7.85 9.47
C ASP A 247 9.66 7.20 9.21
N GLY A 248 10.52 7.94 8.50
CA GLY A 248 11.74 7.40 7.93
C GLY A 248 11.43 6.51 6.72
N PHE A 249 11.92 6.93 5.55
CA PHE A 249 11.71 6.19 4.31
C PHE A 249 12.97 6.17 3.47
N ILE A 250 13.06 5.16 2.61
CA ILE A 250 13.97 5.19 1.47
C ILE A 250 13.21 5.67 0.25
N LYS A 251 13.89 6.46 -0.55
CA LYS A 251 13.45 6.79 -1.90
C LYS A 251 14.37 6.08 -2.87
N VAL A 252 13.81 5.23 -3.71
CA VAL A 252 14.53 4.50 -4.77
C VAL A 252 14.03 5.01 -6.11
N HIS A 253 14.90 5.68 -6.85
CA HIS A 253 14.69 6.03 -8.24
C HIS A 253 15.24 4.92 -9.12
N VAL A 254 14.48 4.50 -10.13
CA VAL A 254 14.93 3.52 -11.13
C VAL A 254 14.91 4.19 -12.49
N ASP A 255 16.00 4.84 -12.89
CA ASP A 255 16.12 5.52 -14.18
C ASP A 255 16.55 4.52 -15.26
N TYR A 256 15.62 4.14 -16.13
CA TYR A 256 15.92 3.37 -17.33
C TYR A 256 16.47 4.28 -18.42
N GLN A 257 17.72 4.08 -18.82
CA GLN A 257 18.41 4.94 -19.78
C GLN A 257 18.19 4.50 -21.23
N GLY A 258 17.76 3.26 -21.47
CA GLY A 258 17.45 2.69 -22.78
C GLY A 258 18.56 2.77 -23.82
N ARG A 259 18.35 2.15 -24.98
CA ARG A 259 19.26 2.31 -26.15
C ARG A 259 18.96 3.54 -27.00
N SER A 260 17.77 4.14 -26.86
CA SER A 260 17.41 5.40 -27.50
C SER A 260 17.48 6.53 -26.47
N HIS A 261 18.21 7.61 -26.78
CA HIS A 261 18.40 8.76 -25.88
C HIS A 261 17.12 9.59 -25.60
N THR A 262 15.94 9.08 -25.92
CA THR A 262 14.69 9.83 -26.00
C THR A 262 13.61 9.34 -25.02
N PHE A 263 13.76 8.16 -24.41
CA PHE A 263 12.76 7.58 -23.52
C PHE A 263 13.41 7.04 -22.25
N ARG A 264 13.02 7.56 -21.08
CA ARG A 264 13.64 7.21 -19.81
C ARG A 264 12.67 7.01 -18.64
N PRO A 265 11.89 5.92 -18.62
CA PRO A 265 11.01 5.63 -17.51
C PRO A 265 11.75 5.61 -16.18
N CYS A 266 11.31 6.48 -15.26
CA CYS A 266 11.86 6.60 -13.92
C CYS A 266 10.78 6.43 -12.83
N PRO A 267 10.28 5.21 -12.57
CA PRO A 267 9.42 4.99 -11.41
C PRO A 267 10.21 5.27 -10.12
N VAL A 268 9.50 5.83 -9.14
CA VAL A 268 10.04 6.18 -7.83
C VAL A 268 9.27 5.41 -6.77
N PHE A 269 10.02 4.71 -5.92
CA PHE A 269 9.50 4.02 -4.76
C PHE A 269 9.84 4.83 -3.52
N ILE A 270 8.84 5.19 -2.72
CA ILE A 270 9.02 5.82 -1.40
C ILE A 270 8.53 4.82 -0.36
N LEU A 271 9.47 4.13 0.28
CA LEU A 271 9.20 2.91 1.04
C LEU A 271 9.54 3.05 2.51
N THR A 272 8.68 2.48 3.35
CA THR A 272 8.89 2.34 4.79
C THR A 272 8.43 0.97 5.28
N GLN A 273 8.75 0.65 6.53
CA GLN A 273 8.25 -0.56 7.19
C GLN A 273 6.89 -0.24 7.81
N LEU A 274 5.83 -0.84 7.29
CA LEU A 274 4.47 -0.53 7.75
C LEU A 274 3.99 -1.46 8.87
N SER A 275 4.40 -2.72 8.83
CA SER A 275 4.12 -3.68 9.89
C SER A 275 5.17 -4.81 9.88
N PRO A 276 5.31 -5.62 10.95
CA PRO A 276 6.27 -6.72 10.97
C PRO A 276 6.07 -7.67 9.78
N GLY A 277 7.10 -7.82 8.95
CA GLY A 277 7.04 -8.66 7.75
C GLY A 277 6.49 -7.96 6.49
N TRP A 278 6.24 -6.64 6.53
CA TRP A 278 5.62 -5.89 5.43
C TRP A 278 6.24 -4.50 5.20
N CYS A 279 6.60 -4.24 3.95
CA CYS A 279 7.05 -2.94 3.47
C CYS A 279 5.98 -2.36 2.53
N GLY A 280 5.83 -1.05 2.56
CA GLY A 280 4.92 -0.35 1.65
C GLY A 280 5.16 1.14 1.63
N GLY A 281 4.28 1.86 0.96
CA GLY A 281 4.37 3.30 0.82
C GLY A 281 3.85 3.74 -0.53
N VAL A 282 4.65 4.53 -1.25
CA VAL A 282 4.25 5.20 -2.48
C VAL A 282 5.00 4.65 -3.68
N LEU A 283 4.27 4.38 -4.76
CA LEU A 283 4.77 4.07 -6.08
C LEU A 283 4.35 5.18 -7.03
N THR A 284 5.30 5.73 -7.78
CA THR A 284 4.97 6.72 -8.81
C THR A 284 4.84 6.07 -10.18
N GLY A 285 4.10 6.74 -11.06
CA GLY A 285 4.22 6.57 -12.50
C GLY A 285 5.66 6.76 -13.00
N VAL A 286 5.82 6.50 -14.29
CA VAL A 286 7.01 6.82 -15.07
C VAL A 286 7.14 8.34 -15.29
N TRP A 287 8.36 8.80 -15.49
CA TRP A 287 8.74 10.19 -15.76
C TRP A 287 9.40 10.30 -17.12
#